data_AF-A0A735F349-F1
#
_entry.id   AF-A0A735F349-F1
#
_cell.length_a   1.000
_cell.length_b   1.000
_cell.length_c   1.000
_cell.angle_alpha   90.00
_cell.angle_beta   90.00
_cell.angle_gamma   90.00
#
_symmetry.space_group_name_H-M   'P 1'
#
loop_
_entity.id
_entity.type
_entity.pdbx_description
1 polymer ?
#
loop_
_entity_poly.entity_id
_entity_poly.type
_entity_poly.pdbx_seq_one_letter_code
_entity_poly.pdbx_strand_id
1 'polypeptide(L)' 'HIATFALNYKIKYNEDNKLIAQIDEYLDDTFMLFSSYGINTQDLQKWRKSGNRLFRCFVNATRANPVSLSC' A
#
# COMPACT_ATOMS: atom_id res chain seq x y z
N HIS A 1 8.08 6.96 -6.68
CA HIS A 1 9.01 6.22 -5.79
C HIS A 1 8.42 4.89 -5.31
N ILE A 2 7.32 4.88 -4.55
CA ILE A 2 6.73 3.63 -4.01
C ILE A 2 6.27 2.69 -5.13
N ALA A 3 5.58 3.20 -6.17
CA ALA A 3 5.17 2.39 -7.32
C ALA A 3 6.34 1.66 -8.01
N THR A 4 7.45 2.36 -8.25
CA THR A 4 8.67 1.78 -8.82
C THR A 4 9.24 0.68 -7.93
N PHE A 5 9.25 0.89 -6.62
CA PHE A 5 9.68 -0.14 -5.66
C PHE A 5 8.75 -1.35 -5.66
N ALA A 6 7.43 -1.13 -5.70
CA ALA A 6 6.42 -2.19 -5.74
C ALA A 6 6.56 -3.06 -7.00
N LEU A 7 6.84 -2.45 -8.17
CA LEU A 7 7.11 -3.18 -9.40
C LEU A 7 8.37 -4.06 -9.29
N ASN A 8 9.46 -3.52 -8.74
CA ASN A 8 10.68 -4.30 -8.51
C ASN A 8 10.46 -5.44 -7.51
N TYR A 9 9.66 -5.20 -6.47
CA TYR A 9 9.28 -6.21 -5.49
C TYR A 9 8.45 -7.33 -6.13
N LYS A 10 7.49 -6.98 -6.99
CA LYS A 10 6.65 -7.95 -7.74
C LYS A 10 7.48 -8.91 -8.58
N ILE A 11 8.54 -8.42 -9.23
CA ILE A 11 9.45 -9.24 -10.03
C ILE A 11 10.17 -10.27 -9.15
N LYS A 12 10.53 -9.89 -7.92
CA LYS A 12 11.26 -10.74 -6.97
C LYS A 12 10.35 -11.72 -6.22
N TYR A 13 9.12 -11.34 -5.93
CA TYR A 13 8.15 -12.09 -5.11
C TYR A 13 6.79 -12.13 -5.81
N ASN A 14 6.65 -12.99 -6.82
CA ASN A 14 5.45 -13.07 -7.65
C ASN A 14 4.24 -13.64 -6.88
N GLU A 15 4.47 -14.33 -5.78
CA GLU A 15 3.46 -14.82 -4.84
C GLU A 15 2.71 -13.68 -4.12
N ASP A 16 3.32 -12.50 -4.01
CA ASP A 16 2.80 -11.35 -3.27
C ASP A 16 1.93 -10.41 -4.13
N ASN A 17 1.40 -10.91 -5.26
CA ASN A 17 0.53 -10.15 -6.15
C ASN A 17 -0.66 -9.48 -5.44
N LYS A 18 -1.17 -10.09 -4.37
CA LYS A 18 -2.25 -9.52 -3.54
C LYS A 18 -1.80 -8.32 -2.70
N LEU A 19 -0.54 -8.28 -2.28
CA LEU A 19 0.04 -7.13 -1.59
C LEU A 19 0.29 -5.99 -2.58
N ILE A 20 0.85 -6.30 -3.74
CA ILE A 20 1.09 -5.33 -4.81
C ILE A 20 -0.21 -4.64 -5.24
N ALA A 21 -1.29 -5.42 -5.46
CA ALA A 21 -2.58 -4.84 -5.81
C ALA A 21 -3.14 -3.87 -4.74
N GLN A 22 -2.86 -4.11 -3.46
CA GLN A 22 -3.27 -3.21 -2.37
C GLN A 22 -2.39 -1.97 -2.28
N ILE A 23 -1.11 -2.08 -2.64
CA ILE A 23 -0.20 -0.93 -2.76
C ILE A 23 -0.65 -0.05 -3.94
N ASP A 24 -0.96 -0.65 -5.09
CA ASP A 24 -1.46 0.08 -6.26
C ASP A 24 -2.77 0.80 -5.93
N GLU A 25 -3.75 0.13 -5.31
CA GLU A 25 -5.02 0.73 -4.85
C GLU A 25 -4.78 1.94 -3.92
N TYR A 26 -3.86 1.82 -2.96
CA TYR A 26 -3.52 2.92 -2.05
C TYR A 26 -2.83 4.09 -2.77
N LEU A 27 -1.97 3.82 -3.75
CA LEU A 27 -1.28 4.86 -4.52
C LEU A 27 -2.24 5.59 -5.47
N ASP A 28 -3.20 4.88 -6.07
CA ASP A 28 -4.25 5.48 -6.90
C ASP A 28 -5.14 6.41 -6.07
N ASP A 29 -5.57 5.97 -4.87
CA ASP A 29 -6.33 6.81 -3.95
C ASP A 29 -5.52 8.02 -3.47
N THR A 30 -4.22 7.84 -3.23
CA THR A 30 -3.30 8.93 -2.86
C THR A 30 -3.21 9.96 -3.98
N PHE A 31 -3.01 9.50 -5.21
CA PHE A 31 -2.94 10.38 -6.37
C PHE A 31 -4.25 11.14 -6.55
N MET A 32 -5.39 10.46 -6.47
CA MET A 32 -6.71 11.10 -6.62
C MET A 32 -6.98 12.16 -5.55
N LEU A 33 -6.65 11.86 -4.29
CA LEU A 33 -6.87 12.76 -3.16
C LEU A 33 -6.01 14.03 -3.25
N PHE A 34 -4.71 13.88 -3.56
CA PHE A 34 -3.77 14.99 -3.54
C PHE A 34 -3.62 15.70 -4.89
N SER A 35 -4.12 15.14 -6.00
CA SER A 35 -4.19 15.83 -7.29
C SER A 35 -5.39 16.79 -7.39
N SER A 36 -6.32 16.72 -6.43
CA SER A 36 -7.46 17.64 -6.34
C SER A 36 -7.05 18.94 -5.63
N TYR A 37 -7.54 20.09 -6.12
CA TYR A 37 -7.24 21.41 -5.52
C TYR A 37 -7.79 21.56 -4.08
N GLY A 38 -8.78 20.75 -3.70
CA GLY A 38 -9.30 20.65 -2.35
C GLY A 38 -9.45 19.19 -1.92
N ILE A 39 -9.32 18.94 -0.62
CA ILE A 39 -9.48 17.59 -0.06
C ILE A 39 -10.97 17.23 -0.02
N ASN A 40 -11.37 16.28 -0.85
CA ASN A 40 -12.71 15.70 -0.79
C ASN A 40 -12.80 14.72 0.39
N THR A 41 -13.85 14.84 1.21
CA THR A 41 -14.08 13.95 2.36
C THR A 41 -14.32 12.50 1.93
N GLN A 42 -14.96 12.27 0.78
CA GLN A 42 -15.19 10.91 0.27
C GLN A 42 -13.87 10.23 -0.12
N ASP A 43 -13.04 10.95 -0.87
CA ASP A 43 -11.72 10.45 -1.29
C ASP A 43 -10.79 10.26 -0.08
N LEU A 44 -10.87 11.15 0.93
CA LEU A 44 -10.13 10.99 2.18
C LEU A 44 -10.53 9.72 2.93
N GLN A 45 -11.84 9.40 3.02
CA GLN A 45 -12.31 8.18 3.65
C GLN A 45 -11.88 6.93 2.85
N LYS A 46 -11.89 7.01 1.52
CA LYS A 46 -11.44 5.93 0.64
C LYS A 46 -9.95 5.66 0.83
N TRP A 47 -9.11 6.69 0.76
CA TRP A 47 -7.67 6.64 1.02
C TRP A 47 -7.34 6.07 2.40
N ARG A 48 -8.08 6.49 3.43
CA ARG A 48 -7.90 5.96 4.79
C ARG A 48 -8.28 4.48 4.88
N LYS A 49 -9.29 4.02 4.13
CA LYS A 49 -9.71 2.61 4.10
C LYS A 49 -8.66 1.74 3.40
N SER A 50 -8.14 2.15 2.24
CA SER A 50 -7.08 1.43 1.54
C SER A 50 -5.79 1.41 2.34
N GLY A 51 -5.41 2.54 2.97
CA GLY A 51 -4.25 2.61 3.88
C GLY A 51 -4.35 1.65 5.07
N ASN A 52 -5.51 1.60 5.75
CA ASN A 52 -5.72 0.69 6.88
C ASN A 52 -5.66 -0.79 6.48
N ARG A 53 -6.16 -1.12 5.29
CA ARG A 53 -6.11 -2.48 4.74
C ARG A 53 -4.66 -2.90 4.48
N LEU A 54 -3.89 -2.02 3.85
CA LEU A 54 -2.47 -2.24 3.57
C LEU A 54 -1.66 -2.37 4.87
N PHE A 55 -1.89 -1.52 5.86
CA PHE A 55 -1.20 -1.58 7.14
C PHE A 55 -1.46 -2.88 7.90
N ARG A 56 -2.70 -3.41 7.85
CA ARG A 56 -3.00 -4.74 8.41
C ARG A 56 -2.24 -5.85 7.71
N CYS A 57 -2.07 -5.78 6.38
CA CYS A 57 -1.23 -6.74 5.66
C CYS A 57 0.22 -6.71 6.15
N PHE A 58 0.80 -5.52 6.35
CA PHE A 58 2.16 -5.40 6.89
C PHE A 58 2.27 -5.92 8.33
N VAL A 59 1.36 -5.53 9.22
CA VAL A 59 1.36 -6.04 10.61
C VAL A 59 1.25 -7.57 10.65
N ASN A 60 0.39 -8.15 9.81
CA ASN A 60 0.26 -9.60 9.74
C ASN A 60 1.52 -10.27 9.19
N ALA A 61 2.15 -9.70 8.15
CA ALA A 61 3.40 -10.21 7.60
C ALA A 61 4.56 -10.13 8.61
N THR A 62 4.69 -9.00 9.32
CA THR A 62 5.67 -8.80 10.39
C THR A 62 5.46 -9.77 11.55
N ARG A 63 4.21 -10.07 11.92
CA ARG A 63 3.90 -11.06 12.95
C ARG A 63 4.20 -12.50 12.50
N ALA A 64 3.98 -12.80 11.22
CA ALA A 64 4.28 -14.11 10.65
C ALA A 64 5.78 -14.35 10.46
N ASN A 65 6.58 -13.28 10.30
CA ASN A 65 8.03 -13.35 10.17
C ASN A 65 8.73 -12.21 10.94
N PRO A 66 8.94 -12.38 12.27
CA PRO A 66 9.51 -11.33 13.13
C PRO A 66 11.00 -11.06 12.91
N VAL A 67 11.70 -11.88 12.12
CA VAL A 67 13.18 -11.88 12.01
C VAL A 67 13.70 -10.86 10.98
N SER A 68 12.86 -10.33 10.09
CA SER A 68 13.26 -9.30 9.11
C SER A 68 13.32 -7.86 9.66
N LEU A 69 13.03 -7.67 10.96
CA LEU A 69 13.10 -6.37 11.66
C LEU A 69 14.51 -6.00 12.18
N SER A 70 15.50 -6.87 11.99
CA SER A 70 16.90 -6.56 12.32
C SER A 70 17.67 -6.11 11.09
N CYS A 71 17.62 -4.81 10.77
CA CYS A 71 18.69 -4.08 10.08
C CYS A 71 18.50 -2.58 10.29
#